data_AF-A0A7C5DFN2-F1
#
_entry.id   AF-A0A7C5DFN2-F1
#
_cell.length_a   1.000
_cell.length_b   1.000
_cell.length_c   1.000
_cell.angle_alpha   90.00
_cell.angle_beta   90.00
_cell.angle_gamma   90.00
#
_symmetry.space_group_name_H-M   'P 1'
#
loop_
_entity.id
_entity.type
_entity.pdbx_description
1 polymer ?
#
loop_
_entity_poly.entity_id
_entity_poly.type
_entity_poly.pdbx_seq_one_letter_code
_entity_poly.pdbx_strand_id
1 'polypeptide(L)' 'MKVFLPLNVRVDNKKILFVGGGKIALHKIQTIEQYTRNITIVSPEMLD' A
#
# COMPACT_ATOMS: atom_id res chain seq x y z
N MET A 1 -4.20 -18.26 21.00
CA MET A 1 -4.99 -17.59 19.94
C MET A 1 -4.59 -16.12 19.91
N LYS A 2 -4.07 -15.59 18.79
CA LYS A 2 -3.78 -14.15 18.70
C LYS A 2 -5.07 -13.42 18.31
N VAL A 3 -5.50 -12.47 19.12
CA VAL A 3 -6.64 -11.60 18.83
C VAL A 3 -6.12 -10.32 18.18
N PHE A 4 -6.62 -9.99 17.00
CA PHE A 4 -6.34 -8.72 16.34
C PHE A 4 -7.39 -7.69 16.74
N LEU A 5 -6.96 -6.44 16.96
CA LEU A 5 -7.87 -5.31 17.14
C LEU A 5 -8.26 -4.77 15.75
N PRO A 6 -9.55 -4.80 15.36
CA PRO A 6 -9.98 -4.13 14.15
C PRO A 6 -9.90 -2.62 14.34
N LEU A 7 -9.31 -1.92 13.39
CA LEU A 7 -9.11 -0.48 13.45
C LEU A 7 -9.18 0.15 12.05
N ASN A 8 -9.82 1.32 11.99
CA ASN A 8 -9.84 2.16 10.81
C ASN A 8 -8.73 3.21 10.94
N VAL A 9 -7.76 3.18 10.03
CA VAL A 9 -6.68 4.17 10.01
C VAL A 9 -6.97 5.21 8.94
N ARG A 10 -6.92 6.47 9.34
CA ARG A 10 -6.98 7.58 8.39
C ARG A 10 -5.61 7.80 7.75
N VAL A 11 -5.54 7.61 6.44
CA VAL A 11 -4.27 7.63 5.67
C VAL A 11 -4.18 8.74 4.63
N ASP A 12 -5.21 9.59 4.50
CA ASP A 12 -5.14 10.75 3.61
C ASP A 12 -3.93 11.63 3.97
N ASN A 13 -3.26 12.14 2.93
CA ASN A 13 -2.05 12.95 3.03
C ASN A 13 -0.84 12.29 3.72
N LYS A 14 -0.94 11.03 4.17
CA LYS A 14 0.18 10.29 4.75
C LYS A 14 1.07 9.70 3.66
N LYS A 15 2.39 9.73 3.91
CA LYS A 15 3.39 9.05 3.08
C LYS A 15 3.29 7.55 3.31
N ILE A 16 3.10 6.78 2.25
CA ILE A 16 3.03 5.32 2.29
C ILE A 16 4.13 4.75 1.39
N LEU A 17 4.90 3.82 1.92
CA LEU A 17 5.95 3.11 1.19
C LEU A 17 5.48 1.69 0.84
N PHE A 18 5.61 1.34 -0.43
CA PHE A 18 5.51 -0.03 -0.91
C PHE A 18 6.89 -0.51 -1.35
N VAL A 19 7.23 -1.75 -0.97
CA VAL A 19 8.45 -2.43 -1.43
C VAL A 19 8.04 -3.62 -2.28
N GLY A 20 8.51 -3.63 -3.53
CA GLY A 20 8.13 -4.57 -4.57
C GLY A 20 7.13 -3.98 -5.58
N GLY A 21 7.26 -4.37 -6.85
CA GLY A 21 6.48 -3.88 -7.99
C GLY A 21 5.71 -4.96 -8.75
N GLY A 22 5.68 -6.20 -8.24
CA GLY A 22 4.94 -7.30 -8.85
C GLY A 22 3.41 -7.24 -8.61
N LYS A 23 2.69 -8.22 -9.17
CA LYS A 23 1.22 -8.31 -9.15
C LYS A 23 0.57 -8.07 -7.77
N ILE A 24 1.13 -8.64 -6.70
CA ILE A 24 0.58 -8.49 -5.34
C ILE A 24 0.75 -7.06 -4.82
N ALA A 25 1.90 -6.43 -5.07
CA ALA A 25 2.14 -5.06 -4.66
C ALA A 25 1.18 -4.11 -5.38
N LEU A 26 1.02 -4.28 -6.71
CA LEU A 26 0.08 -3.50 -7.51
C LEU A 26 -1.36 -3.61 -6.99
N HIS A 27 -1.82 -4.82 -6.67
CA HIS A 27 -3.16 -5.02 -6.12
C HIS A 27 -3.38 -4.27 -4.78
N LYS A 28 -2.36 -4.24 -3.90
CA LYS A 28 -2.44 -3.50 -2.63
C LYS A 28 -2.38 -1.98 -2.86
N ILE A 29 -1.57 -1.52 -3.80
CA ILE A 29 -1.47 -0.11 -4.18
C ILE A 29 -2.82 0.39 -4.72
N GLN A 30 -3.50 -0.39 -5.55
CA GLN A 30 -4.84 -0.05 -6.09
C GLN A 30 -5.90 0.17 -5.00
N THR A 31 -5.76 -0.49 -3.85
CA THR A 31 -6.67 -0.25 -2.72
C THR A 31 -6.30 1.04 -2.00
N ILE A 32 -5.02 1.27 -1.75
CA ILE A 32 -4.54 2.47 -1.02
C ILE A 32 -4.67 3.75 -1.85
N GLU A 33 -4.54 3.68 -3.17
CA GLU A 33 -4.63 4.86 -4.06
C GLU A 33 -6.02 5.52 -4.04
N GLN A 34 -7.05 4.79 -3.62
CA GLN A 34 -8.39 5.31 -3.41
C GLN A 34 -8.47 6.33 -2.26
N TYR A 35 -7.49 6.30 -1.35
CA TYR A 35 -7.48 7.11 -0.13
C TYR A 35 -6.34 8.14 -0.09
N THR A 36 -5.24 7.92 -0.82
CA THR A 36 -4.12 8.87 -0.90
C THR A 36 -3.29 8.68 -2.17
N ARG A 37 -2.71 9.76 -2.68
CA ARG A 37 -1.72 9.74 -3.79
C ARG A 37 -0.27 9.82 -3.32
N ASN A 38 -0.03 9.99 -2.02
CA ASN A 38 1.31 10.14 -1.45
C ASN A 38 1.97 8.77 -1.22
N ILE A 39 2.19 8.07 -2.34
CA ILE A 39 2.67 6.69 -2.38
C ILE A 39 4.07 6.69 -3.01
N THR A 40 5.03 6.06 -2.34
CA THR A 40 6.36 5.77 -2.86
C THR A 40 6.49 4.27 -3.08
N ILE A 41 6.97 3.86 -4.25
CA ILE A 41 7.19 2.45 -4.59
C ILE A 41 8.69 2.26 -4.80
N VAL A 42 9.26 1.29 -4.11
CA VAL A 42 10.66 0.88 -4.27
C VAL A 42 10.66 -0.53 -4.82
N SER A 43 11.08 -0.70 -6.08
CA SER A 43 11.22 -2.00 -6.71
C SER A 43 12.34 -1.97 -7.75
N PRO A 44 13.15 -3.05 -7.88
CA PRO A 44 14.10 -3.17 -8.99
C PRO A 44 13.41 -3.20 -10.35
N GLU A 45 12.23 -3.81 -10.41
CA GLU A 45 11.41 -4.01 -11.60
C GLU A 45 9.94 -3.74 -11.28
N MET A 46 9.19 -3.25 -12.26
CA MET A 46 7.73 -3.16 -12.18
C MET A 46 7.14 -4.28 -13.02
N LEU A 47 5.95 -4.76 -12.65
CA LEU A 47 5.19 -5.62 -13.55
C LEU A 47 4.96 -4.85 -14.85
N ASP A 48 5.40 -5.43 -15.97
CA ASP A 48 5.20 -4.89 -17.33
C ASP A 48 3.71 -4.58 -17.62
#